data_AF-A0A1Y9H251-F1
#
_entry.id   AF-A0A1Y9H251-F1
#
_cell.length_a   1.000
_cell.length_b   1.000
_cell.length_c   1.000
_cell.angle_alpha   90.00
_cell.angle_beta   90.00
_cell.angle_gamma   90.00
#
_symmetry.space_group_name_H-M   'P 1'
#
loop_
_entity.id
_entity.type
_entity.pdbx_description
1 polymer ?
#
loop_
_entity_poly.entity_id
_entity_poly.type
_entity_poly.pdbx_seq_one_letter_code
_entity_poly.pdbx_strand_id
1 'polypeptide(L)'
;MMASRLRGWKIIAGLLVVVAAGSCGAVPAGTGRQTFADNALCPVPRCVTYAEINTLWALSDPAYFLQCRPVPTGGWSVQLMPCAPATLFSYRRQVCVDTEHWEGCDGTESGTTTLAPNAELCVEPVCVTYEDINTLWVHRQPGRFYQCRPHQNGTWVLQEMPCAPGTLFSFRQQVCVLEALWDELPDTTCP
;
A
#
# COMPACT_ATOMS: atom_id res chain seq x y z
N MET A 1 -48.13 -2.75 73.73
CA MET A 1 -47.33 -2.89 74.98
C MET A 1 -45.94 -3.34 74.59
N MET A 2 -44.95 -2.63 75.14
CA MET A 2 -43.52 -2.74 74.87
C MET A 2 -42.93 -4.09 75.30
N ALA A 3 -41.95 -4.61 74.56
CA ALA A 3 -40.75 -5.22 75.15
C ALA A 3 -39.63 -5.34 74.10
N SER A 4 -38.55 -4.62 74.36
CA SER A 4 -37.26 -4.63 73.66
C SER A 4 -36.27 -5.52 74.42
N ARG A 5 -35.46 -6.35 73.73
CA ARG A 5 -34.09 -6.84 74.10
C ARG A 5 -33.42 -7.40 72.83
N LEU A 6 -32.41 -6.75 72.24
CA LEU A 6 -30.97 -6.69 72.55
C LEU A 6 -30.11 -7.91 72.13
N ARG A 7 -29.10 -7.57 71.31
CA ARG A 7 -27.75 -8.16 71.09
C ARG A 7 -27.60 -9.37 70.15
N GLY A 8 -26.77 -9.14 69.12
CA GLY A 8 -26.17 -10.17 68.28
C GLY A 8 -25.12 -9.57 67.36
N TRP A 9 -23.91 -9.37 67.89
CA TRP A 9 -22.70 -8.90 67.23
C TRP A 9 -22.31 -9.79 66.05
N LYS A 10 -22.20 -9.22 64.84
CA LYS A 10 -21.27 -9.70 63.81
C LYS A 10 -20.67 -8.51 63.05
N ILE A 11 -19.44 -8.18 63.44
CA ILE A 11 -18.46 -7.53 62.57
C ILE A 11 -18.03 -8.62 61.60
N ILE A 12 -18.03 -8.36 60.29
CA ILE A 12 -16.99 -8.82 59.35
C ILE A 12 -17.09 -7.94 58.10
N ALA A 13 -16.00 -7.20 57.92
CA ALA A 13 -15.39 -6.70 56.70
C ALA A 13 -15.99 -7.15 55.36
N GLY A 14 -16.22 -6.18 54.47
CA GLY A 14 -16.53 -6.46 53.08
C GLY A 14 -16.35 -5.24 52.19
N LEU A 15 -15.13 -5.10 51.67
CA LEU A 15 -14.75 -4.37 50.45
C LEU A 15 -15.18 -2.89 50.32
N LEU A 16 -14.25 -1.99 50.63
CA LEU A 16 -14.22 -0.63 50.10
C LEU A 16 -13.80 -0.73 48.63
N VAL A 17 -14.77 -0.78 47.72
CA VAL A 17 -14.51 -0.65 46.27
C VAL A 17 -14.15 0.80 46.02
N VAL A 18 -12.85 1.05 45.85
CA VAL A 18 -12.35 2.30 45.29
C VAL A 18 -12.78 2.32 43.83
N VAL A 19 -13.90 2.99 43.54
CA VAL A 19 -14.23 3.38 42.16
C VAL A 19 -13.25 4.48 41.79
N ALA A 20 -12.15 4.08 41.17
CA ALA A 20 -11.32 5.01 40.42
C ALA A 20 -12.22 5.60 39.33
N ALA A 21 -12.60 6.87 39.50
CA ALA A 21 -13.15 7.69 38.44
C ALA A 21 -12.04 7.90 37.39
N GLY A 22 -11.83 6.88 36.57
CA GLY A 22 -11.14 7.01 35.30
C GLY A 22 -12.05 7.80 34.39
N SER A 23 -11.70 9.06 34.16
CA SER A 23 -12.29 9.91 33.15
C SER A 23 -12.17 9.22 31.80
N CYS A 24 -13.17 8.42 31.40
CA CYS A 24 -13.39 8.08 30.01
C CYS A 24 -13.82 9.36 29.31
N GLY A 25 -12.82 10.17 28.93
CA GLY A 25 -13.01 11.16 27.89
C GLY A 25 -13.53 10.43 26.67
N ALA A 26 -14.78 10.66 26.32
CA ALA A 26 -15.28 10.37 24.99
C ALA A 26 -14.44 11.22 24.03
N VAL A 27 -13.50 10.57 23.33
CA VAL A 27 -12.86 11.15 22.16
C VAL A 27 -13.68 10.70 20.97
N PRO A 28 -14.49 11.57 20.34
CA PRO A 28 -14.95 11.31 18.98
C PRO A 28 -13.77 11.67 18.07
N ALA A 29 -12.84 10.73 17.88
CA ALA A 29 -11.80 10.87 16.86
C ALA A 29 -12.20 9.95 15.71
N GLY A 30 -12.52 10.60 14.59
CA GLY A 30 -13.08 10.03 13.40
C GLY A 30 -12.36 8.76 12.95
N THR A 31 -13.14 7.89 12.35
CA THR A 31 -12.72 6.83 11.44
C THR A 31 -11.84 7.45 10.35
N GLY A 32 -10.55 7.59 10.62
CA GLY A 32 -9.54 7.89 9.62
C GLY A 32 -9.29 6.63 8.81
N ARG A 33 -10.30 6.17 8.05
CA ARG A 33 -10.04 5.33 6.89
C ARG A 33 -9.33 6.26 5.93
N GLN A 34 -8.00 6.16 5.87
CA GLN A 34 -7.26 6.73 4.76
C GLN A 34 -7.81 6.02 3.51
N THR A 35 -8.79 6.64 2.87
CA THR A 35 -9.25 6.24 1.54
C THR A 35 -8.15 6.72 0.62
N PHE A 36 -7.09 5.92 0.52
CA PHE A 36 -6.19 6.00 -0.62
C PHE A 36 -7.07 5.98 -1.86
N ALA A 37 -6.84 6.91 -2.79
CA ALA A 37 -7.59 6.92 -4.02
C ALA A 37 -7.31 5.59 -4.73
N ASP A 38 -8.36 4.78 -4.84
CA ASP A 38 -8.32 3.53 -5.57
C ASP A 38 -9.45 3.54 -6.61
N ASN A 39 -9.46 2.52 -7.44
CA ASN A 39 -10.49 2.32 -8.44
C ASN A 39 -11.71 1.55 -7.88
N ALA A 40 -11.85 1.40 -6.55
CA ALA A 40 -12.96 0.63 -5.97
C ALA A 40 -14.33 1.31 -6.18
N LEU A 41 -14.34 2.61 -6.48
CA LEU A 41 -15.55 3.38 -6.79
C LEU A 41 -15.90 3.38 -8.29
N CYS A 42 -15.14 2.68 -9.13
CA CYS A 42 -15.39 2.62 -10.56
C CYS A 42 -16.62 1.76 -10.90
N PRO A 43 -17.30 2.03 -12.04
CA PRO A 43 -18.36 1.18 -12.54
C PRO A 43 -17.92 -0.28 -12.73
N VAL A 44 -18.82 -1.21 -12.39
CA VAL A 44 -18.57 -2.65 -12.53
C VAL A 44 -18.38 -3.02 -14.01
N PRO A 45 -17.36 -3.82 -14.36
CA PRO A 45 -17.09 -4.23 -15.74
C PRO A 45 -18.25 -5.00 -16.39
N ARG A 46 -18.59 -4.64 -17.63
CA ARG A 46 -19.64 -5.30 -18.43
C ARG A 46 -19.22 -5.35 -19.89
N CYS A 47 -19.66 -6.39 -20.61
CA CYS A 47 -19.35 -6.57 -22.03
C CYS A 47 -20.61 -6.95 -22.83
N VAL A 48 -21.73 -6.25 -22.60
CA VAL A 48 -23.02 -6.58 -23.23
C VAL A 48 -23.31 -5.68 -24.41
N THR A 49 -23.20 -4.37 -24.22
CA THR A 49 -23.46 -3.38 -25.28
C THR A 49 -22.20 -3.04 -26.05
N TYR A 50 -22.35 -2.49 -27.26
CA TYR A 50 -21.21 -2.02 -28.05
C TYR A 50 -20.39 -0.95 -27.30
N ALA A 51 -21.05 -0.04 -26.58
CA ALA A 51 -20.36 0.98 -25.78
C ALA A 51 -19.53 0.33 -24.66
N GLU A 52 -20.12 -0.62 -23.94
CA GLU A 52 -19.45 -1.39 -22.88
C GLU A 52 -18.26 -2.21 -23.41
N ILE A 53 -18.40 -2.81 -24.60
CA ILE A 53 -17.33 -3.59 -25.26
C ILE A 53 -16.12 -2.73 -25.61
N ASN A 54 -16.35 -1.46 -25.97
CA ASN A 54 -15.27 -0.52 -26.31
C ASN A 54 -14.77 0.28 -25.09
N THR A 55 -15.30 0.00 -23.90
CA THR A 55 -14.85 0.61 -22.64
C THR A 55 -13.73 -0.23 -22.04
N LEU A 56 -12.66 0.43 -21.61
CA LEU A 56 -11.66 -0.14 -20.72
C LEU A 56 -12.14 0.04 -19.28
N TRP A 57 -12.15 -1.04 -18.52
CA TRP A 57 -12.72 -1.07 -17.18
C TRP A 57 -11.63 -1.08 -16.12
N ALA A 58 -11.87 -0.33 -15.06
CA ALA A 58 -10.93 -0.23 -13.96
C ALA A 58 -10.99 -1.48 -13.05
N LEU A 59 -9.86 -1.78 -12.44
CA LEU A 59 -9.73 -2.69 -11.31
C LEU A 59 -9.20 -1.90 -10.12
N SER A 60 -9.51 -2.37 -8.91
CA SER A 60 -9.03 -1.75 -7.66
C SER A 60 -7.51 -1.54 -7.67
N ASP A 61 -6.76 -2.48 -8.24
CA ASP A 61 -5.34 -2.31 -8.56
C ASP A 61 -5.18 -1.57 -9.90
N PRO A 62 -4.69 -0.30 -9.89
CA PRO A 62 -4.57 0.50 -11.09
C PRO A 62 -3.39 0.08 -12.00
N ALA A 63 -2.53 -0.85 -11.60
CA ALA A 63 -1.51 -1.40 -12.50
C ALA A 63 -2.12 -2.26 -13.63
N TYR A 64 -3.40 -2.61 -13.51
CA TYR A 64 -4.13 -3.42 -14.48
C TYR A 64 -5.45 -2.75 -14.88
N PHE A 65 -5.96 -3.19 -16.02
CA PHE A 65 -7.31 -2.87 -16.48
C PHE A 65 -7.96 -4.07 -17.12
N LEU A 66 -9.27 -4.00 -17.33
CA LEU A 66 -10.04 -5.03 -18.00
C LEU A 66 -10.48 -4.55 -19.37
N GLN A 67 -10.31 -5.39 -20.38
CA GLN A 67 -10.77 -5.13 -21.74
C GLN A 67 -11.73 -6.23 -22.17
N CYS A 68 -12.86 -5.86 -22.78
CA CYS A 68 -13.74 -6.84 -23.40
C CYS A 68 -13.10 -7.44 -24.65
N ARG A 69 -13.01 -8.77 -24.70
CA ARG A 69 -12.45 -9.52 -25.83
C ARG A 69 -13.42 -10.62 -26.25
N PRO A 70 -13.48 -10.94 -27.55
CA PRO A 70 -14.38 -11.99 -28.04
C PRO A 70 -13.91 -13.36 -27.54
N VAL A 71 -14.85 -14.19 -27.11
CA VAL A 71 -14.55 -15.57 -26.67
C VAL A 71 -14.86 -16.58 -27.78
N PRO A 72 -14.18 -17.75 -27.82
CA PRO A 72 -14.37 -18.74 -28.88
C PRO A 72 -15.79 -19.28 -29.01
N THR A 73 -16.54 -19.32 -27.91
CA THR A 73 -17.94 -19.76 -27.87
C THR A 73 -18.94 -18.73 -28.42
N GLY A 74 -18.45 -17.59 -28.90
CA GLY A 74 -19.25 -16.41 -29.20
C GLY A 74 -19.54 -15.57 -27.96
N GLY A 75 -19.77 -14.28 -28.16
CA GLY A 75 -19.93 -13.29 -27.09
C GLY A 75 -18.61 -12.62 -26.68
N TRP A 76 -18.65 -11.89 -25.57
CA TRP A 76 -17.54 -11.08 -25.06
C TRP A 76 -17.32 -11.34 -23.58
N SER A 77 -16.06 -11.38 -23.15
CA SER A 77 -15.68 -11.46 -21.74
C SER A 77 -14.61 -10.43 -21.41
N VAL A 78 -14.56 -10.02 -20.15
CA VAL A 78 -13.45 -9.20 -19.65
C VAL A 78 -12.17 -10.02 -19.63
N GLN A 79 -11.06 -9.39 -20.02
CA GLN A 79 -9.71 -9.93 -19.94
C GLN A 79 -8.82 -8.94 -19.21
N LEU A 80 -8.01 -9.44 -18.28
CA LEU A 80 -7.01 -8.66 -17.54
C LEU A 80 -5.87 -8.25 -18.47
N MET A 81 -5.56 -6.95 -18.47
CA MET A 81 -4.49 -6.34 -19.26
C MET A 81 -3.57 -5.55 -18.32
N PRO A 82 -2.25 -5.74 -18.41
CA PRO A 82 -1.31 -4.92 -17.65
C PRO A 82 -1.16 -3.54 -18.31
N CYS A 83 -0.95 -2.52 -17.49
CA CYS A 83 -0.34 -1.28 -17.95
C CYS A 83 1.17 -1.47 -18.18
N ALA A 84 1.80 -0.51 -18.86
CA ALA A 84 3.26 -0.48 -18.94
C ALA A 84 3.86 -0.22 -17.54
N PRO A 85 5.10 -0.64 -17.27
CA PRO A 85 5.77 -0.33 -16.01
C PRO A 85 5.71 1.17 -15.69
N ALA A 86 5.52 1.50 -14.41
CA ALA A 86 5.37 2.87 -13.90
C ALA A 86 4.18 3.68 -14.48
N THR A 87 3.16 3.02 -15.05
CA THR A 87 1.91 3.66 -15.49
C THR A 87 0.70 3.02 -14.82
N LEU A 88 -0.34 3.82 -14.60
CA LEU A 88 -1.57 3.43 -13.90
C LEU A 88 -2.80 3.68 -14.79
N PHE A 89 -3.73 2.73 -14.82
CA PHE A 89 -4.95 2.85 -15.61
C PHE A 89 -5.91 3.89 -15.02
N SER A 90 -6.18 4.95 -15.78
CA SER A 90 -7.22 5.93 -15.47
C SER A 90 -8.51 5.59 -16.23
N TYR A 91 -9.56 5.22 -15.50
CA TYR A 91 -10.88 4.97 -16.10
C TYR A 91 -11.46 6.23 -16.76
N ARG A 92 -11.22 7.41 -16.20
CA ARG A 92 -11.72 8.67 -16.77
C ARG A 92 -11.08 9.01 -18.11
N ARG A 93 -9.78 8.74 -18.23
CA ARG A 93 -9.00 8.98 -19.45
C ARG A 93 -9.01 7.80 -20.40
N GLN A 94 -9.52 6.64 -19.96
CA GLN A 94 -9.57 5.38 -20.72
C GLN A 94 -8.18 4.97 -21.26
N VAL A 95 -7.13 5.20 -20.47
CA VAL A 95 -5.73 4.91 -20.84
C VAL A 95 -4.85 4.78 -19.60
N CYS A 96 -3.73 4.08 -19.72
CA CYS A 96 -2.66 4.12 -18.72
C CYS A 96 -1.96 5.48 -18.79
N VAL A 97 -1.82 6.14 -17.64
CA VAL A 97 -1.15 7.43 -17.48
C VAL A 97 -0.01 7.32 -16.48
N ASP A 98 0.90 8.29 -16.49
CA ASP A 98 1.91 8.42 -15.44
C ASP A 98 1.24 8.62 -14.07
N THR A 99 1.92 8.15 -13.01
CA THR A 99 1.41 8.18 -11.63
C THR A 99 0.98 9.58 -11.18
N GLU A 100 1.72 10.62 -11.57
CA GLU A 100 1.45 12.04 -11.27
C GLU A 100 0.13 12.54 -11.87
N HIS A 101 -0.35 11.89 -12.93
CA HIS A 101 -1.55 12.29 -13.67
C HIS A 101 -2.73 11.36 -13.40
N TRP A 102 -2.57 10.40 -12.48
CA TRP A 102 -3.57 9.42 -12.17
C TRP A 102 -4.57 9.93 -11.13
N GLU A 103 -5.84 9.67 -11.38
CA GLU A 103 -6.96 10.00 -10.51
C GLU A 103 -7.88 8.78 -10.35
N GLY A 104 -8.46 8.63 -9.16
CA GLY A 104 -9.49 7.64 -8.90
C GLY A 104 -10.79 7.97 -9.64
N CYS A 105 -11.72 7.01 -9.67
CA CYS A 105 -13.00 7.19 -10.38
C CYS A 105 -13.89 8.30 -9.81
N ASP A 106 -13.81 8.56 -8.50
CA ASP A 106 -14.50 9.66 -7.83
C ASP A 106 -13.82 11.02 -8.06
N GLY A 107 -12.64 11.04 -8.69
CA GLY A 107 -11.88 12.26 -8.95
C GLY A 107 -11.11 12.72 -7.74
N THR A 108 -11.04 11.87 -6.72
CA THR A 108 -10.00 11.95 -5.72
C THR A 108 -8.70 11.70 -6.46
N GLU A 109 -7.90 12.76 -6.58
CA GLU A 109 -6.50 12.61 -6.98
C GLU A 109 -5.89 11.56 -6.06
N SER A 110 -4.95 10.75 -6.57
CA SER A 110 -4.09 10.02 -5.64
C SER A 110 -3.64 11.02 -4.61
N GLY A 111 -3.94 10.76 -3.35
CA GLY A 111 -3.51 11.59 -2.25
C GLY A 111 -1.99 11.51 -2.21
N THR A 112 -1.34 12.24 -3.12
CA THR A 112 0.00 12.72 -2.96
C THR A 112 -0.13 13.64 -1.77
N THR A 113 0.10 13.05 -0.59
CA THR A 113 0.54 13.79 0.57
C THR A 113 1.48 14.85 0.01
N THR A 114 1.16 16.12 0.23
CA THR A 114 2.08 17.23 -0.05
C THR A 114 3.31 17.03 0.84
N LEU A 115 4.19 16.14 0.41
CA LEU A 115 5.59 16.12 0.74
C LEU A 115 6.28 16.61 -0.52
N ALA A 116 7.23 17.52 -0.32
CA ALA A 116 8.00 18.14 -1.37
C ALA A 116 8.41 17.14 -2.46
N PRO A 117 8.48 17.55 -3.74
CA PRO A 117 8.66 16.69 -4.92
C PRO A 117 10.06 16.04 -5.02
N ASN A 118 10.66 15.68 -3.89
CA ASN A 118 11.97 15.07 -3.82
C ASN A 118 12.13 14.02 -2.72
N ALA A 119 11.14 13.66 -1.91
CA ALA A 119 11.35 12.68 -0.81
C ALA A 119 10.88 11.23 -1.12
N GLU A 120 10.33 10.94 -2.29
CA GLU A 120 9.58 9.69 -2.59
C GLU A 120 10.37 8.65 -3.41
N LEU A 121 11.68 8.50 -3.17
CA LEU A 121 12.49 7.47 -3.81
C LEU A 121 13.03 6.40 -2.84
N CYS A 122 12.67 6.47 -1.56
CA CYS A 122 13.07 5.50 -0.56
C CYS A 122 11.83 4.79 0.00
N VAL A 123 11.15 4.03 -0.86
CA VAL A 123 10.14 3.06 -0.40
C VAL A 123 10.86 2.05 0.49
N GLU A 124 10.33 1.83 1.71
CA GLU A 124 10.90 0.86 2.63
C GLU A 124 10.90 -0.52 1.96
N PRO A 125 12.07 -1.18 1.85
CA PRO A 125 12.15 -2.43 1.15
C PRO A 125 11.32 -3.49 1.88
N VAL A 126 10.67 -4.36 1.13
CA VAL A 126 9.87 -5.49 1.64
C VAL A 126 10.14 -6.74 0.81
N CYS A 127 9.75 -7.91 1.33
CA CYS A 127 9.89 -9.20 0.65
C CYS A 127 8.60 -10.03 0.76
N VAL A 128 7.46 -9.44 0.39
CA VAL A 128 6.14 -10.07 0.59
C VAL A 128 5.62 -10.64 -0.72
N THR A 129 5.59 -9.82 -1.77
CA THR A 129 5.09 -10.20 -3.09
C THR A 129 6.21 -10.78 -3.96
N TYR A 130 5.82 -11.44 -5.05
CA TYR A 130 6.78 -11.88 -6.05
C TYR A 130 7.52 -10.69 -6.68
N GLU A 131 6.86 -9.55 -6.89
CA GLU A 131 7.50 -8.35 -7.40
C GLU A 131 8.55 -7.81 -6.42
N ASP A 132 8.20 -7.75 -5.13
CA ASP A 132 9.12 -7.32 -4.07
C ASP A 132 10.37 -8.21 -4.03
N ILE A 133 10.16 -9.53 -4.17
CA ILE A 133 11.22 -10.54 -4.13
C ILE A 133 12.20 -10.40 -5.29
N ASN A 134 11.73 -9.97 -6.46
CA ASN A 134 12.55 -9.79 -7.67
C ASN A 134 13.08 -8.37 -7.83
N THR A 135 12.73 -7.46 -6.93
CA THR A 135 13.21 -6.08 -6.93
C THR A 135 14.48 -5.96 -6.10
N LEU A 136 15.50 -5.31 -6.65
CA LEU A 136 16.68 -4.86 -5.92
C LEU A 136 16.40 -3.45 -5.38
N TRP A 137 16.55 -3.29 -4.08
CA TRP A 137 16.17 -2.06 -3.39
C TRP A 137 17.39 -1.20 -3.08
N VAL A 138 17.16 0.12 -3.07
CA VAL A 138 18.20 1.10 -2.73
C VAL A 138 18.70 0.91 -1.29
N HIS A 139 19.99 1.10 -1.09
CA HIS A 139 20.62 1.17 0.23
C HIS A 139 21.12 2.61 0.47
N ARG A 140 21.22 3.03 1.73
CA ARG A 140 21.77 4.35 2.10
C ARG A 140 23.20 4.59 1.60
N GLN A 141 23.94 3.50 1.41
CA GLN A 141 25.29 3.51 0.85
C GLN A 141 25.19 3.09 -0.62
N PRO A 142 25.57 3.95 -1.59
CA PRO A 142 25.45 3.64 -3.02
C PRO A 142 26.24 2.41 -3.49
N GLY A 143 27.31 2.04 -2.78
CA GLY A 143 28.05 0.80 -3.03
C GLY A 143 27.35 -0.48 -2.51
N ARG A 144 26.08 -0.40 -2.11
CA ARG A 144 25.29 -1.51 -1.57
C ARG A 144 23.85 -1.43 -2.07
N PHE A 145 23.13 -2.53 -1.95
CA PHE A 145 21.70 -2.64 -2.24
C PHE A 145 21.07 -3.72 -1.34
N TYR A 146 19.75 -3.75 -1.24
CA TYR A 146 19.06 -4.88 -0.62
C TYR A 146 18.48 -5.84 -1.66
N GLN A 147 18.50 -7.12 -1.33
CA GLN A 147 17.92 -8.18 -2.12
C GLN A 147 17.15 -9.14 -1.22
N CYS A 148 15.98 -9.56 -1.65
CA CYS A 148 15.25 -10.62 -0.97
C CYS A 148 15.94 -11.98 -1.21
N ARG A 149 16.24 -12.71 -0.14
CA ARG A 149 16.82 -14.05 -0.19
C ARG A 149 16.01 -15.03 0.65
N PRO A 150 15.92 -16.31 0.26
CA PRO A 150 15.20 -17.31 1.03
C PRO A 150 15.96 -17.61 2.33
N HIS A 151 15.24 -17.56 3.45
CA HIS A 151 15.73 -17.97 4.75
C HIS A 151 15.44 -19.45 5.02
N GLN A 152 16.07 -20.05 6.04
CA GLN A 152 16.03 -21.49 6.30
C GLN A 152 14.62 -22.04 6.60
N ASN A 153 13.72 -21.18 7.08
CA ASN A 153 12.31 -21.48 7.36
C ASN A 153 11.39 -21.33 6.12
N GLY A 154 11.94 -21.00 4.94
CA GLY A 154 11.19 -20.75 3.72
C GLY A 154 10.61 -19.33 3.58
N THR A 155 10.87 -18.42 4.53
CA THR A 155 10.47 -17.00 4.40
C THR A 155 11.51 -16.23 3.61
N TRP A 156 11.10 -15.19 2.88
CA TRP A 156 12.02 -14.26 2.25
C TRP A 156 12.43 -13.16 3.23
N VAL A 157 13.73 -12.87 3.27
CA VAL A 157 14.29 -11.82 4.13
C VAL A 157 15.11 -10.85 3.32
N LEU A 158 15.10 -9.59 3.72
CA LEU A 158 15.98 -8.58 3.16
C LEU A 158 17.41 -8.87 3.56
N GLN A 159 18.27 -8.96 2.56
CA GLN A 159 19.70 -9.12 2.73
C GLN A 159 20.43 -7.97 2.07
N GLU A 160 21.33 -7.35 2.82
CA GLU A 160 22.25 -6.34 2.31
C GLU A 160 23.34 -7.00 1.45
N MET A 161 23.56 -6.45 0.26
CA MET A 161 24.48 -6.94 -0.74
C MET A 161 25.46 -5.83 -1.15
N PRO A 162 26.78 -6.11 -1.21
CA PRO A 162 27.74 -5.15 -1.73
C PRO A 162 27.74 -5.13 -3.26
N CYS A 163 27.94 -3.96 -3.84
CA CYS A 163 28.40 -3.83 -5.22
C CYS A 163 29.90 -4.16 -5.32
N ALA A 164 30.38 -4.39 -6.54
CA ALA A 164 31.81 -4.55 -6.80
C ALA A 164 32.55 -3.22 -6.54
N PRO A 165 33.86 -3.24 -6.21
CA PRO A 165 34.62 -2.01 -6.03
C PRO A 165 34.57 -1.11 -7.26
N GLY A 166 34.30 0.19 -7.05
CA GLY A 166 34.16 1.18 -8.13
C GLY A 166 32.82 1.12 -8.89
N THR A 167 31.81 0.42 -8.34
CA THR A 167 30.45 0.39 -8.89
C THR A 167 29.42 0.81 -7.84
N LEU A 168 28.35 1.46 -8.30
CA LEU A 168 27.26 1.98 -7.48
C LEU A 168 25.92 1.40 -7.97
N PHE A 169 25.02 1.10 -7.05
CA PHE A 169 23.71 0.54 -7.38
C PHE A 169 22.80 1.58 -8.02
N SER A 170 22.27 1.27 -9.21
CA SER A 170 21.23 2.05 -9.87
C SER A 170 19.89 1.33 -9.77
N PHE A 171 18.93 1.93 -9.06
CA PHE A 171 17.57 1.39 -8.95
C PHE A 171 16.84 1.39 -10.30
N ARG A 172 17.03 2.44 -11.11
CA ARG A 172 16.45 2.52 -12.46
C ARG A 172 16.92 1.38 -13.35
N GLN A 173 18.18 0.99 -13.24
CA GLN A 173 18.76 -0.09 -14.04
C GLN A 173 18.72 -1.46 -13.34
N GLN A 174 18.27 -1.51 -12.08
CA GLN A 174 18.24 -2.70 -11.23
C GLN A 174 19.60 -3.45 -11.21
N VAL A 175 20.72 -2.72 -11.20
CA VAL A 175 22.08 -3.28 -11.26
C VAL A 175 23.14 -2.30 -10.73
N CYS A 176 24.29 -2.82 -10.30
CA CYS A 176 25.48 -2.00 -10.02
C CYS A 176 26.11 -1.55 -11.34
N VAL A 177 26.30 -0.24 -11.50
CA VAL A 177 26.90 0.41 -12.67
C VAL A 177 28.20 1.10 -12.30
N LEU A 178 29.04 1.41 -13.28
CA LEU A 178 30.22 2.25 -13.05
C LEU A 178 29.79 3.64 -12.58
N GLU A 179 30.59 4.29 -11.73
CA GLU A 179 30.32 5.63 -11.20
C GLU A 179 29.98 6.64 -12.31
N ALA A 180 30.69 6.60 -13.45
CA ALA A 180 30.46 7.49 -14.58
C ALA A 180 29.11 7.29 -15.30
N LEU A 181 28.42 6.17 -15.05
CA LEU A 181 27.11 5.82 -15.62
C LEU A 181 26.01 5.83 -14.55
N TRP A 182 26.37 6.20 -13.33
CA TRP A 182 25.43 6.27 -12.23
C TRP A 182 24.68 7.61 -12.31
N ASP A 183 23.45 7.55 -12.81
CA ASP A 183 22.52 8.67 -12.71
C ASP A 183 22.17 8.85 -11.23
N GLU A 184 22.70 9.90 -10.60
CA GLU A 184 22.26 10.34 -9.27
C GLU A 184 20.75 10.55 -9.32
N LEU A 185 20.02 9.74 -8.53
CA LEU A 185 18.67 10.13 -8.16
C LEU A 185 18.78 11.49 -7.46
N PRO A 186 17.87 12.45 -7.74
CA PRO A 186 17.97 13.79 -7.18
C PRO A 186 18.15 13.71 -5.67
N ASP A 187 19.19 14.40 -5.21
CA ASP A 187 19.75 14.45 -3.87
C ASP A 187 18.69 14.45 -2.75
N THR A 188 18.29 13.27 -2.32
CA THR A 188 17.67 13.03 -1.01
C THR A 188 18.17 11.69 -0.49
N THR A 189 19.20 11.79 0.34
CA THR A 189 19.59 10.77 1.30
C THR A 189 18.36 10.11 1.91
N CYS A 190 18.21 8.79 1.72
CA CYS A 190 17.29 8.01 2.54
C CYS A 190 17.71 8.21 4.01
N PRO A 191 16.82 8.69 4.91
CA PRO A 191 17.14 8.88 6.32
C PRO A 191 17.59 7.57 6.95
#